data_AF-A0A7W1PRS7-F1
#
_entry.id   AF-A0A7W1PRS7-F1
#
_cell.length_a   1.000
_cell.length_b   1.000
_cell.length_c   1.000
_cell.angle_alpha   90.00
_cell.angle_beta   90.00
_cell.angle_gamma   90.00
#
_symmetry.space_group_name_H-M   'P 1'
#
loop_
_entity.id
_entity.type
_entity.pdbx_description
1 polymer ?
#
loop_
_entity_poly.entity_id
_entity_poly.type
_entity_poly.pdbx_seq_one_letter_code
_entity_poly.pdbx_strand_id
1 'polypeptide(L)'
;MAKTSETGHAKNVANFAVLIDFIEGYGPTYNPTLNAIKLVELKNLHTQAETGLSLTNQASATYKPAINAREQSYESLSKLINRVLNALQATGASERIIADAKTHARKIKGERSSKIVIAETAKPGESISVSTSQMSFDMRLENFNNS
;
A
#
# COMPACT_ATOMS: atom_id res chain seq x y z
N MET A 1 -34.05 15.56 -7.27
CA MET A 1 -33.88 14.48 -6.28
C MET A 1 -32.52 13.84 -6.51
N ALA A 2 -31.58 13.98 -5.57
CA ALA A 2 -30.28 13.33 -5.69
C ALA A 2 -30.49 11.80 -5.56
N LYS A 3 -30.13 11.04 -6.59
CA LYS A 3 -30.11 9.58 -6.50
C LYS A 3 -28.78 9.18 -5.87
N THR A 4 -28.78 8.89 -4.58
CA THR A 4 -27.69 8.15 -3.94
C THR A 4 -27.90 6.67 -4.24
N SER A 5 -27.52 6.22 -5.42
CA SER A 5 -27.39 4.78 -5.65
C SER A 5 -26.20 4.30 -4.83
N GLU A 6 -26.41 3.33 -3.93
CA GLU A 6 -25.30 2.59 -3.34
C GLU A 6 -24.45 2.00 -4.47
N THR A 7 -23.14 2.22 -4.42
CA THR A 7 -22.18 1.70 -5.38
C THR A 7 -21.15 0.82 -4.69
N GLY A 8 -20.46 -0.03 -5.45
CA GLY A 8 -19.36 -0.86 -4.97
C GLY A 8 -19.49 -2.34 -5.34
N HIS A 9 -18.41 -3.10 -5.17
CA HIS A 9 -18.35 -4.50 -5.57
C HIS A 9 -19.42 -5.37 -4.90
N ALA A 10 -19.60 -5.24 -3.58
CA ALA A 10 -20.62 -5.98 -2.85
C ALA A 10 -22.04 -5.66 -3.36
N LYS A 11 -22.32 -4.39 -3.66
CA LYS A 11 -23.62 -3.97 -4.20
C LYS A 11 -23.83 -4.50 -5.61
N ASN A 12 -22.79 -4.49 -6.45
CA ASN A 12 -22.85 -5.04 -7.80
C ASN A 12 -23.12 -6.55 -7.80
N VAL A 13 -22.48 -7.31 -6.89
CA VAL A 13 -22.75 -8.74 -6.70
C VAL A 13 -24.19 -8.98 -6.28
N ALA A 14 -24.69 -8.24 -5.28
CA ALA A 14 -26.07 -8.35 -4.83
C ALA A 14 -27.09 -8.01 -5.95
N ASN A 15 -26.83 -6.95 -6.71
CA ASN A 15 -27.69 -6.60 -7.86
C ASN A 15 -27.62 -7.68 -8.96
N PHE A 16 -26.48 -8.35 -9.14
CA PHE A 16 -26.34 -9.43 -10.09
C PHE A 16 -27.12 -10.68 -9.66
N ALA A 17 -27.17 -10.98 -8.36
CA ALA A 17 -28.05 -12.01 -7.81
C ALA A 17 -29.52 -11.74 -8.16
N VAL A 18 -29.99 -10.50 -7.92
CA VAL A 18 -31.37 -10.09 -8.25
C VAL A 18 -31.66 -10.23 -9.75
N LEU A 19 -30.69 -9.92 -10.61
CA LEU A 19 -30.84 -10.12 -12.06
C LEU A 19 -30.97 -11.62 -12.41
N ILE A 20 -30.19 -12.48 -11.77
CA ILE A 20 -30.27 -13.93 -11.97
C ILE A 20 -31.64 -14.44 -11.53
N ASP A 21 -32.12 -14.06 -10.34
CA ASP A 21 -33.46 -14.44 -9.84
C ASP A 21 -34.58 -14.01 -10.80
N PHE A 22 -34.46 -12.79 -11.35
CA PHE A 22 -35.39 -12.29 -12.35
C PHE A 22 -35.37 -13.12 -13.63
N ILE A 23 -34.19 -13.51 -14.11
CA ILE A 23 -34.01 -14.38 -15.28
C ILE A 23 -34.56 -15.79 -15.02
N GLU A 24 -34.37 -16.33 -13.82
CA GLU A 24 -34.90 -17.64 -13.43
C GLU A 24 -36.43 -17.69 -13.49
N GLY A 25 -37.09 -16.59 -13.13
CA GLY A 25 -38.55 -16.48 -13.18
C GLY A 25 -39.15 -16.70 -14.58
N TYR A 26 -38.37 -16.51 -15.64
CA TYR A 26 -38.79 -16.80 -17.02
C TYR A 26 -38.79 -18.29 -17.37
N GLY A 27 -38.10 -19.13 -16.60
CA GLY A 27 -38.01 -20.56 -16.84
C GLY A 27 -37.59 -20.90 -18.28
N PRO A 28 -38.24 -21.86 -18.96
CA PRO A 28 -37.87 -22.27 -20.32
C PRO A 28 -37.98 -21.18 -21.39
N THR A 29 -38.69 -20.08 -21.13
CA THR A 29 -38.80 -18.96 -22.10
C THR A 29 -37.50 -18.17 -22.21
N TYR A 30 -36.62 -18.25 -21.20
CA TYR A 30 -35.27 -17.71 -21.27
C TYR A 30 -34.33 -18.69 -21.97
N ASN A 31 -34.22 -18.58 -23.29
CA ASN A 31 -33.38 -19.45 -24.12
C ASN A 31 -32.45 -18.65 -25.04
N PRO A 32 -31.45 -17.94 -24.49
CA PRO A 32 -30.52 -17.16 -25.31
C PRO A 32 -29.58 -18.06 -26.12
N THR A 33 -29.25 -17.62 -27.33
CA THR A 33 -28.30 -18.31 -28.22
C THR A 33 -26.85 -18.11 -27.77
N LEU A 34 -26.52 -16.95 -27.19
CA LEU A 34 -25.20 -16.62 -26.69
C LEU A 34 -24.91 -17.32 -25.36
N ASN A 35 -23.86 -18.14 -25.31
CA ASN A 35 -23.49 -18.91 -24.12
C ASN A 35 -23.24 -18.04 -22.87
N ALA A 36 -22.56 -16.90 -23.02
CA ALA A 36 -22.16 -16.03 -21.90
C ALA A 36 -23.33 -15.49 -21.06
N ILE A 37 -24.54 -15.46 -21.63
CA ILE A 37 -25.75 -15.01 -20.94
C ILE A 37 -26.70 -16.16 -20.62
N LYS A 38 -26.29 -17.42 -20.82
CA LYS A 38 -27.08 -18.55 -20.35
C LYS A 38 -27.09 -18.58 -18.82
N LEU A 39 -28.21 -18.99 -18.24
CA LEU A 39 -28.42 -18.99 -16.79
C LEU A 39 -27.29 -19.71 -16.03
N VAL A 40 -26.78 -20.82 -16.57
CA VAL A 40 -25.65 -21.57 -15.98
C VAL A 40 -24.37 -20.72 -15.91
N GLU A 41 -24.04 -20.01 -16.97
CA GLU A 41 -22.84 -19.17 -17.02
C GLU A 41 -22.99 -17.92 -16.14
N LEU A 42 -24.19 -17.33 -16.07
CA LEU A 42 -24.46 -16.21 -15.17
C LEU A 42 -24.29 -16.61 -13.69
N LYS A 43 -24.82 -17.78 -13.30
CA LYS A 43 -24.60 -18.34 -11.96
C LYS A 43 -23.13 -18.61 -11.67
N ASN A 44 -22.41 -19.19 -12.62
CA ASN A 44 -20.98 -19.43 -12.49
C ASN A 44 -20.22 -18.12 -12.26
N LEU A 45 -20.50 -17.09 -13.06
CA LEU A 45 -19.91 -15.76 -12.90
C LEU A 45 -20.26 -15.14 -11.54
N HIS A 46 -21.49 -15.32 -11.06
CA HIS A 46 -21.90 -14.84 -9.73
C HIS A 46 -21.08 -15.49 -8.61
N THR A 47 -20.95 -16.83 -8.63
CA THR A 47 -20.13 -17.57 -7.66
C THR A 47 -18.67 -17.12 -7.69
N GLN A 48 -18.11 -16.85 -8.87
CA GLN A 48 -16.75 -16.31 -9.00
C GLN A 48 -16.64 -14.91 -8.38
N ALA A 49 -17.64 -14.06 -8.57
CA ALA A 49 -17.66 -12.72 -8.01
C ALA A 49 -17.77 -12.74 -6.47
N GLU A 50 -18.62 -13.61 -5.90
CA GLU A 50 -18.70 -13.83 -4.45
C GLU A 50 -17.38 -14.34 -3.87
N THR A 51 -16.74 -15.27 -4.57
CA THR A 51 -15.42 -15.81 -4.19
C THR A 51 -14.37 -14.69 -4.18
N GLY A 52 -14.31 -13.87 -5.23
CA GLY A 52 -13.38 -12.74 -5.31
C GLY A 52 -13.60 -11.70 -4.21
N LEU A 53 -14.86 -11.43 -3.86
CA LEU A 53 -15.20 -10.52 -2.76
C LEU A 53 -14.75 -11.09 -1.40
N SER A 54 -15.01 -12.38 -1.16
CA SER A 54 -14.57 -13.07 0.06
C SER A 54 -13.06 -13.06 0.21
N LEU A 55 -12.31 -13.38 -0.85
CA LEU A 55 -10.85 -13.35 -0.86
C LEU A 55 -10.30 -11.95 -0.58
N THR A 56 -10.89 -10.92 -1.17
CA THR A 56 -10.48 -9.52 -0.94
C THR A 56 -10.70 -9.10 0.51
N ASN A 57 -11.83 -9.49 1.09
CA ASN A 57 -12.14 -9.20 2.50
C ASN A 57 -11.16 -9.92 3.44
N GLN A 58 -10.85 -11.20 3.18
CA GLN A 58 -9.86 -11.96 3.94
C GLN A 58 -8.45 -11.35 3.82
N ALA A 59 -8.02 -11.01 2.61
CA ALA A 59 -6.73 -10.35 2.39
C ALA A 59 -6.65 -9.00 3.12
N SER A 60 -7.71 -8.21 3.06
CA SER A 60 -7.79 -6.91 3.76
C SER A 60 -7.73 -7.05 5.28
N ALA A 61 -8.38 -8.09 5.84
CA ALA A 61 -8.37 -8.38 7.26
C ALA A 61 -6.96 -8.72 7.77
N THR A 62 -6.16 -9.42 6.97
CA THR A 62 -4.76 -9.77 7.31
C THR A 62 -3.79 -8.62 7.03
N TYR A 63 -4.04 -7.84 5.98
CA TYR A 63 -3.15 -6.76 5.54
C TYR A 63 -3.07 -5.60 6.54
N LYS A 64 -4.20 -5.14 7.08
CA LYS A 64 -4.23 -3.98 8.01
C LYS A 64 -3.41 -4.22 9.29
N PRO A 65 -3.59 -5.34 10.03
CA PRO A 65 -2.75 -5.64 11.18
C PRO A 65 -1.27 -5.78 10.83
N ALA A 66 -0.94 -6.33 9.66
CA ALA A 66 0.45 -6.46 9.21
C ALA A 66 1.11 -5.10 8.97
N ILE A 67 0.39 -4.12 8.41
CA ILE A 67 0.88 -2.73 8.31
C ILE A 67 1.09 -2.17 9.70
N ASN A 68 0.10 -2.27 10.59
CA ASN A 68 0.19 -1.71 11.93
C ASN A 68 1.38 -2.28 12.72
N ALA A 69 1.61 -3.59 12.62
CA ALA A 69 2.77 -4.24 13.24
C ALA A 69 4.09 -3.75 12.66
N ARG A 70 4.15 -3.50 11.34
CA ARG A 70 5.32 -2.92 10.69
C ARG A 70 5.55 -1.48 11.15
N GLU A 71 4.51 -0.63 11.15
CA GLU A 71 4.60 0.75 11.64
C GLU A 71 5.13 0.82 13.07
N GLN A 72 4.56 0.02 13.98
CA GLN A 72 4.98 -0.04 15.38
C GLN A 72 6.45 -0.47 15.54
N SER A 73 6.91 -1.43 14.74
CA SER A 73 8.30 -1.90 14.76
C SER A 73 9.29 -0.81 14.34
N TYR A 74 8.90 0.05 13.39
CA TYR A 74 9.76 1.08 12.81
C TYR A 74 9.65 2.45 13.51
N GLU A 75 8.62 2.67 14.32
CA GLU A 75 8.41 3.91 15.08
C GLU A 75 9.60 4.18 16.03
N SER A 76 10.08 3.14 16.71
CA SER A 76 11.19 3.26 17.67
C SER A 76 12.59 3.22 17.03
N LEU A 77 12.70 2.85 15.75
CA LEU A 77 13.97 2.60 15.07
C LEU A 77 14.87 3.84 15.06
N SER A 78 14.35 5.01 14.68
CA SER A 78 15.14 6.26 14.64
C SER A 78 15.64 6.67 16.03
N LYS A 79 14.82 6.46 17.07
CA LYS A 79 15.20 6.73 18.47
C LYS A 79 16.30 5.78 18.94
N LEU A 80 16.25 4.51 18.54
CA LEU A 80 17.30 3.53 18.86
C LEU A 80 18.63 3.90 18.17
N ILE A 81 18.60 4.23 16.89
CA ILE A 81 19.79 4.63 16.12
C ILE A 81 20.47 5.85 16.76
N ASN A 82 19.69 6.87 17.15
CA ASN A 82 20.24 8.04 17.83
C ASN A 82 20.86 7.69 19.19
N ARG A 83 20.26 6.77 19.96
CA ARG A 83 20.84 6.29 21.23
C ARG A 83 22.18 5.58 21.01
N VAL A 84 22.29 4.72 20.00
CA VAL A 84 23.54 4.04 19.64
C VAL A 84 24.61 5.04 19.21
N LEU A 85 24.25 6.03 18.39
CA LEU A 85 25.15 7.11 17.99
C LEU A 85 25.68 7.90 19.18
N ASN A 86 24.81 8.27 20.12
CA ASN A 86 25.21 9.02 21.32
C ASN A 86 26.10 8.18 22.23
N ALA A 87 25.81 6.89 22.38
CA ALA A 87 26.66 5.97 23.12
C ALA A 87 28.07 5.87 22.50
N LEU A 88 28.16 5.74 21.17
CA LEU A 88 29.44 5.72 20.44
C LEU A 88 30.23 7.03 20.60
N GLN A 89 29.55 8.17 20.63
CA GLN A 89 30.22 9.46 20.89
C GLN A 89 30.80 9.53 22.31
N ALA A 90 30.12 8.91 23.28
CA ALA A 90 30.57 8.90 24.67
C ALA A 90 31.77 7.98 24.93
N THR A 91 32.08 7.01 24.05
CA THR A 91 33.24 6.11 24.22
C THR A 91 34.58 6.77 23.87
N GLY A 92 34.59 8.01 23.36
CA GLY A 92 35.80 8.65 22.84
C GLY A 92 36.28 8.07 21.51
N ALA A 93 35.37 7.51 20.70
CA ALA A 93 35.69 7.04 19.36
C ALA A 93 36.24 8.19 18.49
N SER A 94 37.09 7.86 17.52
CA SER A 94 37.68 8.88 16.64
C SER A 94 36.60 9.60 15.82
N GLU A 95 36.88 10.86 15.44
CA GLU A 95 35.95 11.66 14.63
C GLU A 95 35.56 10.97 13.32
N ARG A 96 36.50 10.23 12.72
CA ARG A 96 36.27 9.44 11.51
C ARG A 96 35.23 8.33 11.73
N ILE A 97 35.37 7.56 12.82
CA ILE A 97 34.41 6.50 13.17
C ILE A 97 33.02 7.10 13.45
N ILE A 98 32.96 8.23 14.14
CA ILE A 98 31.69 8.93 14.42
C ILE A 98 31.06 9.45 13.11
N ALA A 99 31.85 9.95 12.17
CA ALA A 99 31.37 10.43 10.87
C ALA A 99 30.83 9.29 10.00
N ASP A 100 31.51 8.14 9.99
CA ASP A 100 31.06 6.94 9.29
C ASP A 100 29.74 6.44 9.91
N ALA A 101 29.68 6.30 11.24
CA ALA A 101 28.47 5.90 11.95
C ALA A 101 27.27 6.84 11.69
N LYS A 102 27.51 8.16 11.63
CA LYS A 102 26.47 9.15 11.26
C LYS A 102 25.98 8.94 9.83
N THR A 103 26.85 8.53 8.91
CA THR A 103 26.49 8.26 7.52
C THR A 103 25.59 7.03 7.42
N HIS A 104 25.94 5.93 8.08
CA HIS A 104 25.09 4.73 8.15
C HIS A 104 23.75 5.04 8.82
N ALA A 105 23.76 5.74 9.96
CA ALA A 105 22.55 6.14 10.66
C ALA A 105 21.58 6.97 9.80
N ARG A 106 22.09 7.90 8.97
CA ARG A 106 21.27 8.67 8.04
C ARG A 106 20.62 7.77 6.98
N LYS A 107 21.37 6.83 6.39
CA LYS A 107 20.84 5.86 5.42
C LYS A 107 19.73 4.99 6.00
N ILE A 108 19.94 4.40 7.18
CA ILE A 108 18.94 3.54 7.84
C ILE A 108 17.66 4.31 8.20
N LYS A 109 17.81 5.60 8.55
CA LYS A 109 16.66 6.48 8.83
C LYS A 109 15.99 7.03 7.56
N GLY A 110 16.54 6.80 6.36
CA GLY A 110 16.03 7.39 5.12
C GLY A 110 16.28 8.90 5.00
N GLU A 111 17.22 9.44 5.78
CA GLU A 111 17.59 10.86 5.79
C GLU A 111 18.66 11.15 4.71
N ARG A 112 18.51 12.27 4.00
CA ARG A 112 19.54 12.75 3.06
C ARG A 112 20.74 13.31 3.81
N SER A 113 21.94 13.22 3.22
CA SER A 113 23.12 13.90 3.76
C SER A 113 23.12 15.42 3.48
N SER A 114 22.43 15.85 2.41
CA SER A 114 22.37 17.24 1.95
C SER A 114 20.96 17.84 2.08
N LYS A 115 20.92 19.15 2.34
CA LYS A 115 19.68 19.94 2.40
C LYS A 115 19.27 20.35 0.98
N ILE A 116 17.97 20.29 0.66
CA ILE A 116 17.46 20.80 -0.63
C ILE A 116 17.65 22.32 -0.63
N VAL A 117 18.48 22.81 -1.55
CA VAL A 117 18.59 24.24 -1.84
C VAL A 117 17.58 24.53 -2.93
N ILE A 118 16.54 25.30 -2.62
CA ILE A 118 15.60 25.80 -3.62
C ILE A 118 16.34 26.92 -4.36
N ALA A 119 16.75 26.68 -5.60
CA ALA A 119 17.33 27.73 -6.42
C ALA A 119 16.24 28.76 -6.77
N GLU A 120 16.52 30.04 -6.55
CA GLU A 120 15.63 31.19 -6.82
C GLU A 120 15.35 31.43 -8.32
N THR A 121 15.90 30.58 -9.21
CA THR A 121 15.83 30.70 -10.67
C THR A 121 14.79 29.80 -11.33
N ALA A 122 13.88 29.20 -10.56
CA ALA A 122 12.87 28.31 -11.09
C ALA A 122 11.82 29.05 -11.95
N LYS A 123 11.71 28.66 -13.22
CA LYS A 123 10.59 29.11 -14.07
C LYS A 123 9.27 28.52 -13.55
N PRO A 124 8.13 29.19 -13.74
CA PRO A 124 6.82 28.65 -13.35
C PRO A 124 6.58 27.31 -14.06
N GLY A 125 6.40 26.24 -13.30
CA GLY A 125 6.07 24.90 -13.81
C GLY A 125 7.21 23.88 -13.87
N GLU A 126 8.44 24.25 -13.51
CA GLU A 126 9.57 23.31 -13.52
C GLU A 126 9.90 22.81 -12.10
N SER A 127 9.90 21.49 -11.89
CA SER A 127 10.26 20.90 -10.60
C SER A 127 11.76 21.05 -10.34
N ILE A 128 12.13 21.86 -9.35
CA ILE A 128 13.52 22.23 -9.00
C ILE A 128 14.31 21.05 -8.42
N SER A 129 13.63 19.98 -7.99
CA SER A 129 14.29 18.83 -7.37
C SER A 129 13.51 17.53 -7.54
N VAL A 130 14.23 16.43 -7.73
CA VAL A 130 13.66 15.08 -7.72
C VAL A 130 13.59 14.56 -6.28
N SER A 131 12.48 13.92 -5.93
CA SER A 131 12.35 13.22 -4.66
C SER A 131 13.20 11.95 -4.67
N THR A 132 14.23 11.89 -3.84
CA THR A 132 15.08 10.72 -3.58
C THR A 132 14.87 10.19 -2.16
N SER A 133 13.66 10.35 -1.59
CA SER A 133 13.35 9.86 -0.24
C SER A 133 13.41 8.34 -0.19
N GLN A 134 14.12 7.80 0.80
CA GLN A 134 14.27 6.36 1.05
C GLN A 134 13.52 5.94 2.32
N MET A 135 12.36 6.55 2.57
CA MET A 135 11.58 6.37 3.80
C MET A 135 10.68 5.14 3.81
N SER A 136 10.54 4.41 2.69
CA SER A 136 9.77 3.17 2.69
C SER A 136 10.42 2.13 3.63
N PHE A 137 9.60 1.29 4.24
CA PHE A 137 10.10 0.26 5.16
C PHE A 137 11.11 -0.66 4.48
N ASP A 138 10.88 -1.02 3.22
CA ASP A 138 11.77 -1.91 2.47
C ASP A 138 13.12 -1.24 2.17
N MET A 139 13.14 0.05 1.81
CA MET A 139 14.40 0.80 1.61
C MET A 139 15.17 0.97 2.92
N ARG A 140 14.48 1.21 4.03
CA ARG A 140 15.11 1.30 5.36
C ARG A 140 15.71 -0.04 5.80
N LEU A 141 15.03 -1.15 5.49
CA LEU A 141 15.53 -2.50 5.74
C LEU A 141 16.74 -2.84 4.87
N GLU A 142 16.67 -2.54 3.58
CA GLU A 142 17.79 -2.73 2.66
C GLU A 142 19.01 -1.92 3.10
N ASN A 143 18.80 -0.64 3.44
CA ASN A 143 19.85 0.20 3.98
C ASN A 143 20.40 -0.37 5.30
N PHE A 144 19.57 -0.93 6.18
CA PHE A 144 20.04 -1.59 7.39
C PHE A 144 20.91 -2.81 7.11
N ASN A 145 20.52 -3.67 6.16
CA ASN A 145 21.27 -4.88 5.81
C ASN A 145 22.58 -4.58 5.08
N ASN A 146 22.63 -3.48 4.32
CA ASN A 146 23.79 -3.06 3.54
C ASN A 146 24.67 -2.01 4.26
N SER A 147 24.37 -1.71 5.54
CA SER A 147 25.13 -0.75 6.36
C SER A 147 26.25 -1.39 7.16
#